data_AF-A0A016V7H7-F1
#
_entry.id   AF-A0A016V7H7-F1
#
_cell.length_a   1.000
_cell.length_b   1.000
_cell.length_c   1.000
_cell.angle_alpha   90.00
_cell.angle_beta   90.00
_cell.angle_gamma   90.00
#
_symmetry.space_group_name_H-M   'P 1'
#
loop_
_entity.id
_entity.type
_entity.pdbx_description
1 polymer ?
#
loop_
_entity_poly.entity_id
_entity_poly.type
_entity_poly.pdbx_seq_one_letter_code
_entity_poly.pdbx_strand_id
1 'polypeptide(L)' 'MPFKGATHCTELTYLFGVSIVFGFQFSEADNKMIDLMTRLWTNFAKYGNPNGPYEDSTVFDFMWEPTTKENFSR' A
#
# COMPACT_ATOMS: atom_id res chain seq x y z
N MET A 1 -7.69 -13.64 13.92
CA MET A 1 -6.44 -13.56 14.71
C MET A 1 -6.78 -13.12 16.13
N PRO A 2 -6.01 -13.51 17.16
CA PRO A 2 -6.29 -13.16 18.56
C PRO A 2 -6.07 -11.67 18.89
N PHE A 3 -5.63 -10.85 17.93
CA PHE A 3 -5.40 -9.42 18.06
C PHE A 3 -6.14 -8.66 16.97
N LYS A 4 -6.58 -7.43 17.27
CA LYS A 4 -7.17 -6.49 16.29
C LYS A 4 -6.14 -5.40 15.99
N GLY A 5 -5.47 -5.51 14.85
CA GLY A 5 -4.47 -4.52 14.39
C GLY A 5 -3.67 -5.03 13.19
N ALA A 6 -2.87 -4.15 12.60
CA ALA A 6 -1.89 -4.51 11.57
C ALA A 6 -0.65 -5.12 12.25
N THR A 7 -0.50 -6.44 12.15
CA THR A 7 0.67 -7.14 12.69
C THR A 7 1.71 -7.34 11.60
N HIS A 8 2.91 -7.76 11.99
CA HIS A 8 3.98 -8.09 11.05
C HIS A 8 3.49 -9.07 9.96
N CYS A 9 3.93 -8.83 8.71
CA CYS A 9 3.61 -9.61 7.52
C CYS A 9 2.14 -9.57 7.05
N THR A 10 1.27 -8.79 7.69
CA THR A 10 -0.12 -8.68 7.22
C THR A 10 -0.24 -7.94 5.89
N GLU A 11 0.71 -7.06 5.58
CA GLU A 11 0.79 -6.30 4.34
C GLU A 11 0.97 -7.17 3.09
N LEU A 12 1.60 -8.34 3.23
CA LEU A 12 1.85 -9.26 2.12
C LEU A 12 0.55 -9.72 1.45
N THR A 13 -0.53 -9.82 2.22
CA THR A 13 -1.85 -10.19 1.69
C THR A 13 -2.37 -9.14 0.71
N TYR A 14 -2.07 -7.86 0.96
CA TYR A 14 -2.47 -6.74 0.08
C TYR A 14 -1.52 -6.58 -1.10
N LEU A 15 -0.23 -6.89 -0.94
CA LEU A 15 0.74 -6.80 -2.03
C LEU A 15 0.57 -7.92 -3.08
N PHE A 16 0.23 -9.14 -2.64
CA PHE A 16 0.10 -10.29 -3.53
C PHE A 16 -1.35 -10.68 -3.85
N GLY A 17 -2.34 -10.05 -3.21
CA GLY A 17 -3.76 -10.37 -3.42
C GLY A 17 -4.16 -11.78 -2.99
N VAL A 18 -3.34 -12.43 -2.16
CA VAL A 18 -3.56 -13.79 -1.67
C VAL A 18 -3.27 -13.82 -0.18
N SER A 19 -4.16 -14.44 0.59
CA SER A 19 -3.88 -14.65 2.01
C SER A 19 -3.18 -15.99 2.23
N ILE A 20 -1.87 -15.91 2.46
CA ILE A 20 -0.99 -17.07 2.64
C ILE A 20 -0.95 -17.48 4.13
N VAL A 21 -1.21 -16.53 5.04
CA VAL A 21 -0.99 -16.69 6.49
C VAL A 21 -2.26 -17.11 7.24
N PHE A 22 -3.44 -16.79 6.73
CA PHE A 22 -4.72 -17.10 7.37
C PHE A 22 -5.86 -17.21 6.34
N GLY A 23 -6.96 -17.86 6.71
CA GLY A 23 -8.18 -17.80 5.91
C GLY A 23 -8.71 -16.36 5.91
N PHE A 24 -8.65 -15.69 4.76
CA PHE A 24 -9.10 -14.30 4.61
C PHE A 24 -10.05 -14.18 3.43
N GLN A 25 -11.15 -13.48 3.66
CA GLN A 25 -12.12 -13.09 2.64
C GLN A 25 -11.96 -11.59 2.45
N PHE A 26 -11.65 -11.17 1.22
CA PHE A 26 -11.44 -9.75 0.92
C PHE A 26 -12.77 -8.99 0.97
N SER A 27 -12.84 -7.99 1.84
CA SER A 27 -13.91 -7.00 1.81
C SER A 27 -13.67 -5.98 0.68
N GLU A 28 -14.66 -5.11 0.43
CA GLU A 28 -14.49 -3.99 -0.50
C GLU A 28 -13.35 -3.05 -0.06
N ALA A 29 -13.20 -2.83 1.24
CA ALA A 29 -12.12 -2.02 1.79
C ALA A 29 -10.75 -2.68 1.54
N ASP A 30 -10.67 -4.01 1.67
CA ASP A 30 -9.44 -4.75 1.38
C ASP A 30 -9.07 -4.68 -0.10
N ASN A 31 -10.06 -4.75 -1.00
CA ASN A 31 -9.82 -4.59 -2.44
C ASN A 31 -9.27 -3.19 -2.77
N LYS A 32 -9.76 -2.15 -2.10
CA LYS A 32 -9.18 -0.78 -2.21
C LYS A 32 -7.74 -0.74 -1.69
N MET A 33 -7.43 -1.45 -0.61
CA MET A 33 -6.07 -1.55 -0.09
C MET A 33 -5.13 -2.35 -1.00
N ILE A 34 -5.62 -3.39 -1.68
CA ILE A 34 -4.84 -4.13 -2.70
C ILE A 34 -4.50 -3.18 -3.86
N ASP A 35 -5.49 -2.46 -4.39
CA ASP A 35 -5.29 -1.50 -5.48
C ASP A 35 -4.29 -0.40 -5.07
N LEU A 36 -4.42 0.13 -3.84
CA LEU A 36 -3.47 1.09 -3.28
C LEU A 36 -2.04 0.54 -3.21
N MET A 37 -1.84 -0.59 -2.52
CA MET A 37 -0.51 -1.16 -2.31
C MET A 37 0.15 -1.54 -3.63
N THR A 38 -0.57 -2.21 -4.51
CA THR A 38 -0.01 -2.66 -5.80
C THR A 38 0.33 -1.49 -6.72
N ARG A 39 -0.47 -0.42 -6.76
CA ARG A 39 -0.14 0.78 -7.54
C ARG A 39 1.08 1.52 -7.00
N LEU A 40 1.15 1.76 -5.69
CA LEU A 40 2.32 2.43 -5.08
C LEU A 40 3.62 1.65 -5.37
N TRP A 41 3.59 0.32 -5.22
CA TRP A 41 4.75 -0.52 -5.50
C TRP A 41 5.12 -0.54 -6.99
N THR A 42 4.14 -0.71 -7.88
CA THR A 42 4.40 -0.78 -9.32
C THR A 42 4.82 0.57 -9.90
N ASN A 43 4.27 1.68 -9.41
CA ASN A 43 4.72 3.02 -9.77
C ASN A 43 6.15 3.28 -9.32
N PHE A 44 6.50 2.90 -8.09
CA PHE A 44 7.88 2.99 -7.64
C PHE A 44 8.82 2.16 -8.52
N ALA A 45 8.44 0.92 -8.85
CA ALA A 45 9.23 0.05 -9.71
C ALA A 45 9.41 0.61 -11.14
N LYS A 46 8.38 1.27 -11.70
CA LYS A 46 8.43 1.85 -13.05
C LYS A 46 9.14 3.21 -13.12
N TYR A 47 8.93 4.06 -12.13
CA TYR A 47 9.26 5.50 -12.20
C TYR A 47 10.22 5.97 -11.12
N GLY A 48 10.54 5.14 -10.13
CA GLY A 48 11.29 5.55 -8.94
C GLY A 48 10.50 6.45 -7.98
N ASN A 49 9.21 6.66 -8.23
CA ASN A 49 8.31 7.48 -7.42
C ASN A 49 6.98 6.73 -7.24
N PRO A 50 6.54 6.39 -6.01
CA PRO A 50 5.31 5.65 -5.78
C PRO A 50 4.05 6.41 -6.23
N ASN A 51 4.13 7.73 -6.35
CA ASN A 51 3.01 8.57 -6.83
C ASN A 51 2.77 8.44 -8.35
N GLY A 52 3.69 7.81 -9.09
CA GLY A 52 3.57 7.64 -10.54
C GLY A 52 3.66 8.95 -11.31
N PRO A 53 3.27 8.96 -12.60
CA PRO A 53 3.05 10.20 -13.34
C PRO A 53 1.88 10.99 -12.72
N TYR A 54 1.84 12.31 -12.95
CA TYR A 54 0.86 13.23 -12.35
C TYR A 54 -0.60 12.79 -12.52
N GLU A 55 -0.94 12.07 -13.60
CA GLU A 55 -2.29 11.56 -13.85
C GLU A 55 -2.69 10.41 -12.90
N ASP A 56 -1.76 9.53 -12.53
CA ASP A 56 -2.01 8.41 -11.59
C ASP A 56 -2.08 8.88 -10.13
N SER A 57 -1.48 10.03 -9.81
CA SER A 57 -1.55 10.62 -8.46
C SER A 57 -2.96 11.05 -8.05
N THR A 58 -3.90 11.14 -9.01
CA THR A 58 -5.31 11.46 -8.76
C THR A 58 -6.14 10.27 -8.25
N VAL A 59 -5.57 9.06 -8.24
CA VAL A 59 -6.25 7.83 -7.81
C VAL A 59 -6.44 7.80 -6.29
N PHE A 60 -5.59 8.50 -5.55
CA PHE A 60 -5.62 8.55 -4.09
C PHE A 60 -5.72 9.99 -3.59
N ASP A 61 -6.42 10.19 -2.48
CA ASP A 61 -6.64 11.52 -1.89
C ASP A 61 -5.39 12.09 -1.18
N PHE A 62 -4.20 11.51 -1.41
CA PHE A 62 -2.97 11.90 -0.74
C PHE A 62 -1.73 11.73 -1.63
N MET A 63 -0.70 12.53 -1.34
CA MET A 63 0.63 12.45 -1.95
C MET A 63 1.59 11.76 -0.97
N TRP A 64 2.34 10.77 -1.44
CA TRP A 64 3.43 10.17 -0.66
C TRP A 64 4.68 11.04 -0.80
N GLU A 65 4.87 11.95 0.15
CA GLU A 65 6.02 12.83 0.20
C GLU A 65 7.32 12.08 0.52
N PRO A 66 8.43 12.39 -0.16
CA PRO A 66 9.72 11.77 0.12
C PRO A 66 10.23 12.18 1.51
N THR A 67 10.92 11.25 2.17
CA THR A 67 11.64 11.55 3.40
C THR A 67 12.88 12.41 3.09
N THR A 68 13.03 13.51 3.81
CA THR A 68 14.16 14.43 3.81
C THR A 68 14.82 14.45 5.19
N LYS A 69 15.99 15.08 5.31
CA LYS A 69 16.69 15.20 6.60
C LYS A 69 15.87 15.98 7.63
N GLU A 70 15.02 16.88 7.14
CA GLU A 70 14.18 17.76 7.94
C GLU A 70 12.89 17.07 8.41
N ASN A 71 12.46 15.97 7.76
CA ASN A 71 11.18 15.30 8.05
C ASN A 71 11.30 13.80 8.44
N PHE A 72 12.52 13.30 8.71
CA PHE A 72 12.81 11.88 8.97
C PHE A 72 12.04 11.23 10.15
N SER A 73 11.55 12.04 11.10
CA SER A 73 10.87 11.55 12.31
C SER A 73 9.35 11.74 12.31
N ARG A 74 8.74 12.02 11.15
CA ARG A 74 7.27 12.05 11.04
C ARG A 74 6.65 10.68 11.15
#